data_AF-A0A9R1VDG6-F1
#
_entry.id   AF-A0A9R1VDG6-F1
#
_cell.length_a   1.000
_cell.length_b   1.000
_cell.length_c   1.000
_cell.angle_alpha   90.00
_cell.angle_beta   90.00
_cell.angle_gamma   90.00
#
_symmetry.space_group_name_H-M   'P 1'
#
loop_
_entity.id
_entity.type
_entity.pdbx_description
1 polymer ?
#
loop_
_entity_poly.entity_id
_entity_poly.type
_entity_poly.pdbx_seq_one_letter_code
_entity_poly.pdbx_strand_id
1 'polypeptide(L)'
;MYRVVFIPFTAIDHHKKPVTVGAGLLSNESIESYSWLLKAFLKTHGKEPTFVLTDQDAAIKQVIENVFPNSKHKIMFVAYNEKVEKQGIILIYFKYVT
;
A
#
# COMPACT_ATOMS: atom_id res chain seq x y z
N MET A 1 -6.10 13.40 21.37
CA MET A 1 -6.37 12.11 20.70
C MET A 1 -5.24 11.84 19.73
N TYR A 2 -4.52 10.74 19.89
CA TYR A 2 -3.52 10.30 18.91
C TYR A 2 -4.26 9.64 17.74
N ARG A 3 -4.09 10.18 16.52
CA ARG A 3 -4.61 9.57 15.29
C ARG A 3 -3.59 8.54 14.82
N VAL A 4 -4.00 7.29 14.70
CA VAL A 4 -3.20 6.22 14.11
C VAL A 4 -3.82 5.85 12.77
N VAL A 5 -2.98 5.75 11.75
CA VAL A 5 -3.37 5.37 10.38
C VAL A 5 -3.01 3.90 10.22
N PHE A 6 -4.03 3.07 10.00
CA PHE A 6 -3.87 1.66 9.69
C PHE A 6 -3.80 1.47 8.17
N ILE A 7 -2.76 0.77 7.71
CA ILE A 7 -2.49 0.56 6.29
C ILE A 7 -2.30 -0.94 6.02
N PRO A 8 -3.35 -1.65 5.58
CA PRO A 8 -3.22 -3.04 5.19
C PRO A 8 -2.52 -3.16 3.84
N PHE A 9 -1.65 -4.16 3.71
CA PHE A 9 -1.07 -4.61 2.44
C PHE A 9 -1.81 -5.86 1.96
N THR A 10 -2.57 -5.72 0.89
CA THR A 10 -3.34 -6.83 0.34
C THR A 10 -2.77 -7.27 -1.00
N ALA A 11 -2.38 -8.54 -1.08
CA ALA A 11 -1.98 -9.23 -2.30
C ALA A 11 -3.15 -9.93 -2.96
N ILE A 12 -2.99 -10.29 -4.23
CA ILE A 12 -3.91 -11.17 -4.94
C ILE A 12 -3.21 -12.51 -5.14
N ASP A 13 -3.83 -13.59 -4.67
CA ASP A 13 -3.29 -14.95 -4.81
C ASP A 13 -3.52 -15.53 -6.22
N HIS A 14 -3.03 -16.75 -6.45
CA HIS A 14 -3.22 -17.46 -7.73
C HIS A 14 -4.68 -17.76 -8.08
N HIS A 15 -5.58 -17.76 -7.09
CA HIS A 15 -7.01 -17.91 -7.27
C HIS A 15 -7.73 -16.57 -7.46
N LYS A 16 -6.99 -15.48 -7.65
CA LYS A 16 -7.49 -14.11 -7.81
C LYS A 16 -8.22 -13.60 -6.57
N LYS A 17 -7.91 -14.15 -5.39
CA LYS A 17 -8.51 -13.73 -4.12
C LYS A 17 -7.61 -12.71 -3.42
N PRO A 18 -8.18 -11.66 -2.80
CA PRO A 18 -7.43 -10.75 -1.96
C PRO A 18 -6.99 -11.45 -0.68
N VAL A 19 -5.71 -11.33 -0.33
CA VAL A 19 -5.10 -11.87 0.89
C VAL A 19 -4.23 -10.78 1.52
N THR A 20 -4.48 -10.47 2.79
CA THR A 20 -3.63 -9.53 3.53
C THR A 20 -2.31 -10.19 3.90
N VAL A 21 -1.20 -9.61 3.43
CA VAL A 21 0.17 -10.13 3.64
C VAL A 21 0.94 -9.38 4.71
N GLY A 22 0.38 -8.27 5.22
CA GLY A 22 0.96 -7.47 6.29
C GLY A 22 0.17 -6.19 6.51
N ALA A 23 0.59 -5.39 7.48
CA ALA A 23 0.03 -4.07 7.73
C ALA A 23 1.05 -3.12 8.35
N GLY A 24 0.88 -1.83 8.10
CA GLY A 24 1.61 -0.73 8.74
C GLY A 24 0.71 0.08 9.66
N LEU A 25 1.28 0.59 10.75
CA LEU A 25 0.65 1.58 11.63
C LEU A 25 1.50 2.85 11.60
N LEU A 26 0.90 3.96 11.16
CA LEU A 26 1.58 5.26 11.10
C LEU A 26 0.92 6.26 12.04
N SER A 27 1.71 7.16 12.62
CA SER A 27 1.21 8.28 13.42
C SER A 27 0.66 9.44 12.58
N ASN A 28 0.99 9.47 11.28
CA ASN A 28 0.58 10.51 10.33
C ASN A 28 0.72 10.04 8.87
N GLU A 29 0.03 10.73 7.97
CA GLU A 29 0.01 10.52 6.52
C GLU A 29 1.02 11.47 5.84
N SER A 30 2.33 11.27 6.08
CA SER A 30 3.39 12.08 5.46
C SER A 30 4.22 11.26 4.47
N ILE A 31 4.90 11.95 3.54
CA ILE A 31 5.86 11.36 2.59
C ILE A 31 6.92 10.52 3.34
N GLU A 32 7.42 11.02 4.46
CA GLU A 32 8.43 10.34 5.27
C GLU A 32 7.89 9.05 5.89
N SER A 33 6.68 9.10 6.47
CA SER A 33 6.04 7.96 7.11
C SER A 33 5.70 6.86 6.10
N TYR A 34 5.16 7.24 4.93
CA TYR A 34 4.95 6.29 3.83
C TYR A 34 6.28 5.74 3.28
N SER A 35 7.32 6.58 3.16
CA SER A 35 8.64 6.14 2.67
C SER A 35 9.24 5.09 3.59
N TRP A 36 9.18 5.33 4.89
CA TRP A 36 9.64 4.38 5.89
C TRP A 36 8.88 3.06 5.77
N LEU A 37 7.54 3.13 5.68
CA LEU A 37 6.68 1.96 5.59
C LEU A 37 6.95 1.12 4.34
N LEU A 38 7.03 1.74 3.16
CA LEU A 38 7.28 1.02 1.91
C LEU A 38 8.71 0.45 1.84
N LYS A 39 9.70 1.12 2.44
CA LYS A 39 11.06 0.57 2.58
C LYS A 39 11.10 -0.62 3.53
N ALA A 40 10.35 -0.58 4.63
CA ALA A 40 10.22 -1.71 5.56
C ALA A 40 9.56 -2.91 4.88
N PHE A 41 8.51 -2.66 4.10
CA PHE A 41 7.88 -3.66 3.25
C PHE A 41 8.88 -4.29 2.26
N LEU A 42 9.62 -3.46 1.50
CA LEU A 42 10.63 -3.93 0.55
C LEU A 42 11.70 -4.79 1.22
N LYS A 43 12.19 -4.34 2.38
CA LYS A 43 13.20 -5.08 3.16
C LYS A 43 12.70 -6.44 3.61
N THR A 44 11.41 -6.54 3.96
CA THR A 44 10.79 -7.78 4.46
C THR A 44 10.53 -8.77 3.33
N HIS A 45 10.05 -8.30 2.18
CA HIS A 45 9.71 -9.16 1.04
C HIS A 45 10.88 -9.39 0.07
N GLY A 46 11.95 -8.61 0.16
CA GLY A 46 13.16 -8.73 -0.66
C GLY A 46 13.01 -8.31 -2.12
N LYS A 47 11.79 -7.97 -2.57
CA LYS A 47 11.48 -7.56 -3.94
C LYS A 47 10.34 -6.55 -3.98
N GLU A 48 10.38 -5.67 -4.97
CA GLU A 48 9.26 -4.79 -5.29
C GLU A 48 8.08 -5.62 -5.81
N PRO A 49 6.84 -5.18 -5.57
CA PRO A 49 5.68 -5.76 -6.23
C PRO A 49 5.71 -5.52 -7.74
N THR A 50 4.89 -6.25 -8.49
CA THR A 50 4.80 -6.02 -9.94
C THR A 50 3.88 -4.86 -10.26
N PHE A 51 2.83 -4.69 -9.43
CA PHE A 51 1.78 -3.73 -9.66
C PHE A 51 1.27 -3.22 -8.31
N VAL A 52 1.07 -1.91 -8.19
CA VAL A 52 0.64 -1.25 -6.96
C VAL A 52 -0.60 -0.41 -7.25
N LEU A 53 -1.63 -0.63 -6.44
CA LEU A 53 -2.87 0.12 -6.45
C LEU A 53 -3.00 0.89 -5.15
N THR A 54 -3.14 2.20 -5.25
CA THR A 54 -3.40 3.07 -4.09
C THR A 54 -4.59 3.96 -4.32
N ASP A 55 -5.06 4.56 -3.24
CA ASP A 55 -6.00 5.67 -3.29
C ASP A 55 -5.38 6.93 -3.93
N GLN A 56 -6.17 8.00 -3.97
CA GLN A 56 -5.83 9.29 -4.59
C GLN A 56 -4.91 10.17 -3.71
N ASP A 57 -4.06 9.59 -2.86
CA ASP A 57 -3.08 10.36 -2.09
C ASP A 57 -1.86 10.74 -2.97
N ALA A 58 -1.65 12.03 -3.18
CA ALA A 58 -0.51 12.52 -3.96
C ALA A 58 0.85 12.19 -3.29
N ALA A 59 0.90 12.18 -1.96
CA ALA A 59 2.10 11.83 -1.22
C ALA A 59 2.48 10.36 -1.44
N ILE A 60 1.49 9.45 -1.39
CA ILE A 60 1.75 8.02 -1.55
C ILE A 60 2.22 7.69 -2.96
N LYS A 61 1.65 8.36 -3.97
CA LYS A 61 2.07 8.21 -5.37
C LYS A 61 3.55 8.55 -5.53
N GLN A 62 3.98 9.72 -5.05
CA GLN A 62 5.36 10.15 -5.14
C GLN A 62 6.31 9.17 -4.44
N VAL A 63 5.91 8.64 -3.28
CA VAL A 63 6.73 7.68 -2.53
C VAL A 63 6.83 6.34 -3.26
N ILE A 64 5.75 5.85 -3.88
CA ILE A 64 5.76 4.60 -4.64
C ILE A 64 6.71 4.69 -5.83
N GLU A 65 6.67 5.79 -6.59
CA GLU A 65 7.57 5.99 -7.73
C GLU A 65 9.05 5.99 -7.30
N ASN A 66 9.35 6.45 -6.09
CA ASN A 66 10.70 6.48 -5.53
C ASN A 66 11.16 5.16 -4.91
N VAL A 67 10.29 4.46 -4.18
CA VAL A 67 10.65 3.23 -3.44
C VAL A 67 10.47 1.99 -4.30
N PHE A 68 9.51 2.02 -5.23
CA PHE A 68 9.19 0.94 -6.14
C PHE A 68 9.30 1.36 -7.63
N PRO A 69 10.48 1.82 -8.09
CA PRO A 69 10.65 2.37 -9.44
C PRO A 69 10.32 1.38 -10.57
N ASN A 70 10.33 0.06 -10.29
CA ASN A 70 10.04 -0.97 -11.28
C ASN A 70 8.57 -1.43 -11.24
N SER A 71 7.81 -0.99 -10.23
CA SER A 71 6.39 -1.30 -10.10
C SER A 71 5.53 -0.49 -11.05
N LYS A 72 4.53 -1.13 -11.64
CA LYS A 72 3.47 -0.41 -12.35
C LYS A 72 2.47 0.14 -11.33
N HIS A 73 2.47 1.45 -11.13
CA HIS A 73 1.50 2.12 -10.25
C HIS A 73 0.23 2.52 -10.98
N LYS A 74 -0.93 2.27 -10.38
CA LYS A 74 -2.22 2.85 -10.80
C LYS A 74 -2.98 3.37 -9.59
N ILE A 75 -3.70 4.46 -9.81
CA ILE A 75 -4.64 5.00 -8.83
C ILE A 75 -5.97 4.28 -8.99
N MET A 76 -6.52 3.77 -7.89
CA MET A 76 -7.84 3.13 -7.88
C MET A 76 -8.94 4.18 -7.71
N PHE A 77 -9.90 4.20 -8.64
CA PHE A 77 -11.17 4.91 -8.48
C PHE A 77 -12.21 3.95 -7.91
N VAL A 78 -12.17 3.67 -6.60
CA VAL A 78 -13.27 2.96 -5.94
C VAL A 78 -13.88 3.85 -4.88
N ALA A 79 -15.17 4.15 -5.08
CA ALA A 79 -16.08 4.63 -4.05
C ALA A 79 -16.30 3.50 -3.03
N TYR A 80 -15.41 3.36 -2.04
CA TYR A 80 -15.77 2.62 -0.83
C TYR A 80 -16.67 3.54 -0.02
N ASN A 81 -17.97 3.47 -0.31
CA ASN A 81 -19.00 4.24 0.37
C ASN A 81 -18.95 3.94 1.88
N GLU A 82 -18.80 5.03 2.63
CA GLU A 82 -19.33 5.28 3.97
C GLU A 82 -18.96 4.31 5.11
N LYS A 83 -18.33 4.89 6.14
CA LYS A 83 -18.29 4.50 7.58
C LYS A 83 -17.08 3.79 8.16
N VAL A 84 -15.94 3.71 7.48
CA VAL A 84 -14.68 3.43 8.16
C VAL A 84 -13.81 4.67 8.11
N GLU A 85 -13.57 5.25 9.28
CA GLU A 85 -12.60 6.30 9.54
C GLU A 85 -11.38 6.15 8.62
N LYS A 86 -11.04 7.15 7.80
CA LYS A 86 -10.03 7.08 6.71
C LYS A 86 -8.87 6.12 7.05
N GLN A 87 -8.97 4.88 6.58
CA GLN A 87 -7.87 3.93 6.57
C GLN A 87 -7.21 4.08 5.21
N GLY A 88 -5.96 4.50 5.16
CA GLY A 88 -5.19 4.48 3.92
C GLY A 88 -5.05 3.02 3.49
N ILE A 89 -5.53 2.65 2.30
CA ILE A 89 -5.44 1.28 1.80
C ILE A 89 -4.41 1.23 0.67
N ILE A 90 -3.40 0.35 0.82
CA ILE A 90 -2.45 0.03 -0.24
C ILE A 90 -2.70 -1.40 -0.70
N LEU A 91 -3.29 -1.54 -1.88
CA LEU A 91 -3.44 -2.84 -2.54
C LEU A 91 -2.16 -3.13 -3.33
N ILE A 92 -1.39 -4.13 -2.93
CA ILE A 92 -0.12 -4.49 -3.55
C ILE A 92 -0.29 -5.80 -4.31
N TYR A 93 -0.26 -5.76 -5.63
CA TYR A 93 -0.34 -6.97 -6.45
C TYR A 93 1.06 -7.55 -6.70
N PHE A 94 1.35 -8.68 -6.07
CA PHE A 94 2.46 -9.55 -6.44
C PHE A 94 2.02 -10.46 -7.57
N LYS A 95 2.75 -10.48 -8.69
CA LYS A 95 2.39 -11.37 -9.81
C LYS A 95 2.54 -12.86 -9.45
N TYR A 96 3.25 -13.21 -8.38
CA TYR A 96 3.37 -14.58 -7.89
C TYR A 96 3.66 -14.56 -6.39
N VAL A 97 2.69 -15.00 -5.58
CA VAL A 97 2.93 -15.45 -4.20
C VAL A 97 3.23 -16.94 -4.32
N THR A 98 4.51 -17.29 -4.28
CA THR A 98 4.96 -18.65 -4.01
C THR A 98 5.60 -18.68 -2.64
#